data_AF-A0A5B7C4D7-F1
#
_entry.id   AF-A0A5B7C4D7-F1
#
_cell.length_a   1.000
_cell.length_b   1.000
_cell.length_c   1.000
_cell.angle_alpha   90.00
_cell.angle_beta   90.00
_cell.angle_gamma   90.00
#
_symmetry.space_group_name_H-M   'P 1'
#
loop_
_entity.id
_entity.type
_entity.pdbx_description
1 polymer ?
#
loop_
_entity_poly.entity_id
_entity_poly.type
_entity_poly.pdbx_seq_one_letter_code
_entity_poly.pdbx_strand_id
1 'polypeptide(L)'
;ASLTMLESLDLSSNQLLGQIPQQLTDLTFLAVLNLSQNHLEGPIPRGRQFATFQSDSYNGNLALCGFPLPNKCGNDEAVPPPSPIFQEADNDSNFTSGFSWGVTLMGYGCGLVF
;
A
#
# COMPACT_ATOMS: atom_id res chain seq x y z
N ALA A 1 -27.74 -7.48 1.38
CA ALA A 1 -28.18 -7.25 2.77
C ALA A 1 -27.32 -6.14 3.36
N SER A 2 -27.92 -5.11 3.98
CA SER A 2 -27.17 -4.04 4.64
C SER A 2 -27.05 -4.37 6.12
N LEU A 3 -25.83 -4.34 6.66
CA LEU A 3 -25.54 -4.69 8.06
C LEU A 3 -25.73 -3.46 8.96
N THR A 4 -26.92 -2.85 8.93
CA THR A 4 -27.17 -1.55 9.56
C THR A 4 -26.99 -1.55 11.08
N MET A 5 -27.10 -2.70 11.74
CA MET A 5 -26.94 -2.84 13.21
C MET A 5 -25.59 -3.45 13.61
N LEU A 6 -24.59 -3.45 12.71
CA LEU A 6 -23.28 -4.01 13.04
C LEU A 6 -22.55 -3.10 14.03
N GLU A 7 -22.21 -3.64 15.20
CA GLU A 7 -21.52 -2.91 16.26
C GLU A 7 -20.01 -3.19 16.30
N SER A 8 -19.58 -4.39 15.92
CA SER A 8 -18.17 -4.79 15.95
C SER A 8 -17.78 -5.49 14.67
N LEU A 9 -16.68 -5.05 14.07
CA LEU A 9 -16.09 -5.64 12.88
C LEU A 9 -14.58 -5.85 13.10
N ASP A 10 -14.18 -7.10 13.27
CA ASP A 10 -12.78 -7.49 13.31
C ASP A 10 -12.44 -8.30 12.04
N LEU A 11 -11.55 -7.75 11.23
CA LEU A 11 -10.99 -8.38 10.03
C LEU A 11 -9.46 -8.40 10.10
N SER A 12 -8.89 -8.31 11.30
CA SER A 12 -7.45 -8.26 11.48
C SER A 12 -6.76 -9.55 11.05
N SER A 13 -5.48 -9.45 10.71
CA SER A 13 -4.63 -10.60 10.33
C SER A 13 -5.16 -11.40 9.13
N ASN A 14 -5.65 -10.68 8.13
CA ASN A 14 -6.10 -11.25 6.86
C ASN A 14 -5.20 -10.78 5.71
N GLN A 15 -5.50 -11.25 4.51
CA GLN A 15 -4.80 -10.86 3.28
C GLN A 15 -5.68 -9.93 2.43
N LEU A 16 -6.45 -9.04 3.07
CA LEU A 16 -7.31 -8.10 2.35
C LEU A 16 -6.44 -7.09 1.59
N LEU A 17 -6.78 -6.87 0.33
CA LEU A 17 -6.08 -6.00 -0.62
C LEU A 17 -7.01 -4.88 -1.09
N GLY A 18 -6.41 -3.80 -1.58
CA GLY A 18 -7.14 -2.67 -2.16
C GLY A 18 -7.61 -1.65 -1.11
N GLN A 19 -8.55 -0.79 -1.52
CA GLN A 19 -9.01 0.32 -0.70
C GLN A 19 -10.11 -0.09 0.28
N ILE A 20 -10.17 0.61 1.41
CA ILE A 20 -11.30 0.48 2.34
C ILE A 20 -12.55 1.10 1.68
N PRO A 21 -13.63 0.32 1.46
CA PRO A 21 -14.79 0.82 0.74
C PRO A 21 -15.51 1.92 1.53
N GLN A 22 -15.83 3.04 0.87
CA GLN A 22 -16.51 4.18 1.47
C GLN A 22 -17.86 3.80 2.09
N GLN A 23 -18.51 2.76 1.58
CA GLN A 23 -19.78 2.22 2.08
C GLN A 23 -19.70 1.70 3.52
N LEU A 24 -18.51 1.36 4.04
CA LEU A 24 -18.36 1.00 5.46
C LEU A 24 -18.66 2.18 6.38
N THR A 25 -18.51 3.42 5.89
CA THR A 25 -18.92 4.61 6.64
C THR A 25 -20.44 4.67 6.87
N ASP A 26 -21.23 3.87 6.13
CA ASP A 26 -22.67 3.81 6.33
C ASP A 26 -23.12 3.01 7.57
N LEU A 27 -22.22 2.24 8.19
CA LEU A 27 -22.50 1.38 9.32
C LEU A 27 -22.62 2.16 10.65
N THR A 28 -23.66 2.96 10.82
CA THR A 28 -23.80 3.96 11.92
C THR A 28 -23.67 3.43 13.35
N PHE A 29 -23.87 2.13 13.58
CA PHE A 29 -23.76 1.52 14.91
C PHE A 29 -22.36 0.93 15.19
N LEU A 30 -21.44 0.99 14.23
CA LEU A 30 -20.12 0.39 14.35
C LEU A 30 -19.29 1.11 15.42
N ALA A 31 -19.07 0.44 16.54
CA ALA A 31 -18.32 0.93 17.68
C ALA A 31 -16.90 0.37 17.73
N VAL A 32 -16.68 -0.83 17.19
CA VAL A 32 -15.37 -1.50 17.16
C VAL A 32 -15.00 -1.85 15.73
N LEU A 33 -13.83 -1.41 15.29
CA LEU A 33 -13.24 -1.75 14.00
C LEU A 33 -11.79 -2.17 14.19
N ASN A 34 -11.42 -3.32 13.64
CA ASN A 34 -10.03 -3.75 13.55
C ASN A 34 -9.73 -4.28 12.14
N LEU A 35 -8.91 -3.55 11.40
CA LEU A 35 -8.43 -3.89 10.06
C LEU A 35 -6.91 -4.15 10.06
N SER A 36 -6.32 -4.30 11.25
CA SER A 36 -4.87 -4.40 11.39
C SER A 36 -4.30 -5.65 10.70
N GLN A 37 -3.02 -5.61 10.35
CA GLN A 37 -2.31 -6.72 9.70
C GLN A 37 -3.04 -7.21 8.44
N ASN A 38 -3.31 -6.28 7.52
CA ASN A 38 -3.79 -6.54 6.16
C ASN A 38 -2.89 -5.83 5.14
N HIS A 39 -3.24 -5.92 3.86
CA HIS A 39 -2.53 -5.26 2.76
C HIS A 39 -3.42 -4.17 2.13
N LEU A 40 -4.17 -3.44 2.96
CA LEU A 40 -5.05 -2.36 2.51
C LEU A 40 -4.22 -1.14 2.11
N GLU A 41 -4.72 -0.40 1.13
CA GLU A 41 -4.04 0.74 0.52
C GLU A 41 -4.95 1.95 0.34
N GLY A 42 -4.34 3.13 0.17
CA GLY A 42 -5.05 4.36 -0.13
C GLY A 42 -5.63 5.07 1.10
N PRO A 43 -6.57 6.01 0.88
CA PRO A 43 -7.09 6.86 1.95
C PRO A 43 -8.05 6.09 2.87
N ILE A 44 -7.90 6.31 4.18
CA ILE A 44 -8.89 5.90 5.17
C ILE A 44 -10.18 6.72 4.93
N PRO A 45 -11.34 6.08 4.75
CA PRO A 45 -12.62 6.76 4.58
C PRO A 45 -12.89 7.70 5.73
N ARG A 46 -13.26 8.95 5.42
CA ARG A 46 -13.66 9.92 6.43
C ARG A 46 -15.17 9.95 6.58
N GLY A 47 -15.62 10.07 7.81
CA GLY A 47 -17.03 10.30 8.15
C GLY A 47 -17.51 9.46 9.32
N ARG A 48 -18.48 10.02 10.05
CA ARG A 48 -19.17 9.37 11.18
C ARG A 48 -18.16 8.75 12.18
N GLN A 49 -18.33 7.47 12.53
CA GLN A 49 -17.46 6.71 13.43
C GLN A 49 -16.07 6.37 12.85
N PHE A 50 -15.82 6.46 11.54
CA PHE A 50 -14.46 6.23 11.01
C PHE A 50 -13.44 7.27 11.49
N ALA A 51 -13.91 8.46 11.86
CA ALA A 51 -13.09 9.50 12.47
C ALA A 51 -12.78 9.24 13.96
N THR A 52 -13.36 8.22 14.59
CA THR A 52 -13.17 7.93 16.02
C THR A 52 -12.27 6.71 16.27
N PHE A 53 -12.05 5.86 15.27
CA PHE A 53 -11.16 4.70 15.41
C PHE A 53 -9.70 5.13 15.55
N GLN A 54 -8.95 4.38 16.36
CA GLN A 54 -7.55 4.67 16.66
C GLN A 54 -6.61 4.14 15.57
N SER A 55 -5.36 4.58 15.60
CA SER A 55 -4.30 4.11 14.67
C SER A 55 -4.10 2.59 14.73
N ASP A 56 -4.31 1.98 15.91
CA ASP A 56 -4.11 0.55 16.12
C ASP A 56 -5.04 -0.31 15.26
N SER A 57 -6.26 0.17 15.01
CA SER A 57 -7.22 -0.46 14.09
C SER A 57 -6.70 -0.60 12.67
N TYR A 58 -5.68 0.16 12.27
CA TYR A 58 -5.15 0.20 10.91
C TYR A 58 -3.68 -0.26 10.83
N ASN A 59 -3.06 -0.62 11.95
CA ASN A 59 -1.64 -1.01 12.02
C ASN A 59 -1.34 -2.18 11.07
N GLY A 60 -0.13 -2.24 10.51
CA GLY A 60 0.29 -3.31 9.59
C GLY A 60 -0.15 -3.12 8.13
N ASN A 61 -0.96 -2.10 7.83
CA ASN A 61 -1.32 -1.72 6.46
C ASN A 61 -0.41 -0.59 5.97
N LEU A 62 0.73 -0.96 5.35
CA LEU A 62 1.80 -0.01 5.01
C LEU A 62 1.37 1.10 4.03
N ALA A 63 0.44 0.80 3.13
CA ALA A 63 0.00 1.71 2.07
C ALA A 63 -1.25 2.54 2.44
N LEU A 64 -1.74 2.46 3.69
CA LEU A 64 -2.82 3.32 4.15
C LEU A 64 -2.31 4.73 4.48
N CYS A 65 -3.15 5.71 4.17
CA CYS A 65 -2.91 7.12 4.48
C CYS A 65 -4.18 7.80 5.00
N GLY A 66 -4.01 8.95 5.63
CA GLY A 66 -5.10 9.74 6.20
C GLY A 66 -5.25 9.54 7.71
N PHE A 67 -6.09 10.35 8.32
CA PHE A 67 -6.37 10.27 9.76
C PHE A 67 -6.99 8.90 10.11
N PRO A 68 -6.59 8.23 11.21
CA PRO A 68 -5.72 8.67 12.30
C PRO A 68 -4.21 8.41 12.11
N LEU A 69 -3.78 7.95 10.93
CA LEU A 69 -2.38 7.63 10.65
C LEU A 69 -1.52 8.89 10.40
N PRO A 70 -0.21 8.83 10.67
CA PRO A 70 0.71 9.95 10.40
C PRO A 70 0.91 10.21 8.90
N ASN A 71 0.76 9.16 8.07
CA ASN A 71 0.91 9.24 6.62
C ASN A 71 -0.20 10.10 6.01
N LYS A 72 0.14 11.21 5.36
CA LYS A 72 -0.83 12.05 4.65
C LYS A 72 -1.09 11.48 3.25
N CYS A 73 -2.33 11.53 2.82
CA CYS A 73 -2.66 11.24 1.42
C CYS A 73 -2.27 12.45 0.55
N GLY A 74 -1.46 12.21 -0.47
CA GLY A 74 -1.12 13.18 -1.51
C GLY A 74 -1.62 12.67 -2.86
N ASN A 75 -2.20 13.55 -3.66
CA ASN A 75 -2.34 13.28 -5.09
C ASN A 75 -0.94 13.42 -5.70
N ASP A 76 -0.55 12.46 -6.55
CA ASP A 76 0.77 12.29 -7.17
C ASP A 76 1.81 11.73 -6.17
N GLU A 77 2.19 10.46 -6.21
CA GLU A 77 2.74 9.74 -7.36
C GLU A 77 2.22 8.31 -7.36
N ALA A 78 1.63 7.87 -8.47
CA ALA A 78 1.32 6.47 -8.70
C ALA A 78 2.61 5.69 -8.46
N VAL A 79 2.64 4.90 -7.38
CA VAL A 79 3.66 3.87 -7.18
C VAL A 79 3.65 3.06 -8.48
N PRO A 80 4.70 3.13 -9.32
CA PRO A 80 4.75 2.29 -10.51
C PRO A 80 4.64 0.84 -10.03
N PRO A 81 3.88 -0.01 -10.76
CA PRO A 81 3.64 -1.38 -10.33
C PRO A 81 4.98 -2.06 -10.00
N PRO A 82 5.05 -2.85 -8.92
CA PRO A 82 6.29 -3.50 -8.51
C PRO A 82 6.84 -4.27 -9.71
N SER A 83 8.06 -3.92 -10.12
CA SER A 83 8.79 -4.64 -11.15
C SER A 83 8.88 -6.12 -10.75
N PRO A 84 8.66 -7.08 -11.67
CA PRO A 84 8.74 -8.49 -11.33
C PRO A 84 10.12 -8.78 -10.74
N ILE A 85 10.11 -9.36 -9.55
CA ILE A 85 11.29 -9.85 -8.84
C ILE A 85 11.93 -10.92 -9.72
N PHE A 86 12.99 -10.55 -10.44
CA PHE A 86 14.00 -11.51 -10.86
C PHE A 86 15.12 -11.42 -9.82
N GLN A 87 15.01 -12.26 -8.79
CA GLN A 87 16.18 -12.65 -8.03
C GLN A 87 17.02 -13.53 -8.95
N GLU A 88 18.25 -13.11 -9.28
CA GLU A 88 19.39 -14.03 -9.27
C GLU A 88 20.61 -13.27 -8.73
N ALA A 89 21.35 -13.99 -7.89
CA ALA A 89 22.41 -13.53 -7.03
C ALA A 89 23.66 -13.10 -7.82
N ASP A 90 24.36 -12.07 -7.34
CA ASP A 90 25.73 -12.25 -6.81
C ASP A 90 26.35 -10.94 -6.28
N ASN A 91 26.76 -11.04 -5.01
CA ASN A 91 27.97 -10.52 -4.36
C ASN A 91 28.42 -9.04 -4.45
N ASP A 92 28.41 -8.40 -3.26
CA ASP A 92 29.36 -7.41 -2.72
C ASP A 92 29.74 -6.14 -3.52
N SER A 93 29.20 -4.99 -3.10
CA SER A 93 29.98 -3.93 -2.43
C SER A 93 29.08 -2.72 -2.13
N ASN A 94 29.01 -2.38 -0.84
CA ASN A 94 28.32 -1.18 -0.35
C ASN A 94 29.00 0.07 -0.93
N PHE A 95 28.17 1.07 -1.25
CA PHE A 95 28.53 2.44 -1.60
C PHE A 95 28.69 2.75 -3.09
N THR A 96 27.57 2.86 -3.80
CA THR A 96 27.29 4.09 -4.55
C THR A 96 25.81 4.40 -4.45
N SER A 97 25.51 5.49 -3.76
CA SER A 97 24.25 6.23 -3.79
C SER A 97 23.63 6.26 -5.19
N GLY A 98 22.29 6.18 -5.23
CA GLY A 98 21.50 6.38 -6.43
C GLY A 98 21.95 7.60 -7.25
N PHE A 99 21.68 7.50 -8.56
CA PHE A 99 22.16 8.31 -9.68
C PHE A 99 23.40 7.77 -10.38
N SER A 100 23.19 6.85 -11.32
CA SER A 100 24.10 6.66 -12.46
C SER A 100 23.54 7.39 -13.68
N TRP A 101 23.76 8.70 -13.73
CA TRP A 101 23.91 9.39 -15.01
C TRP A 101 25.29 9.02 -15.55
N GLY A 102 25.36 8.37 -16.70
CA GLY A 102 26.63 7.93 -17.29
C GLY A 102 26.46 7.18 -18.60
N VAL A 103 26.39 7.94 -19.70
CA VAL A 103 26.36 7.45 -21.07
C VAL A 103 27.68 6.77 -21.43
N THR A 104 27.66 5.62 -22.12
CA THR A 104 28.71 5.27 -23.11
C THR A 104 28.14 4.32 -24.17
N LEU A 105 27.96 4.82 -25.39
CA LEU A 105 27.84 3.98 -26.59
C LEU A 105 29.19 3.29 -26.82
N MET A 106 29.27 1.99 -26.57
CA MET A 106 30.32 1.14 -27.15
C MET A 106 29.64 0.12 -28.06
N GLY A 107 29.59 0.45 -29.34
CA GLY A 107 29.28 -0.53 -30.36
C GLY A 107 30.40 -1.57 -30.44
N TYR A 108 30.04 -2.81 -30.69
CA TYR A 108 30.89 -3.81 -31.33
C TYR A 108 29.98 -4.72 -32.17
N GLY A 109 30.23 -4.75 -33.48
CA GLY A 109 29.57 -5.68 -34.39
C GLY A 109 30.22 -7.06 -34.35
N CYS A 110 29.46 -8.07 -34.75
CA CYS A 110 29.95 -9.32 -35.34
C CYS A 110 28.83 -9.86 -36.25
N GLY A 111 29.13 -10.06 -37.54
CA GLY A 111 28.21 -10.66 -38.49
C GLY A 111 28.13 -12.18 -38.37
N LEU A 112 27.13 -12.77 -39.03
CA LEU A 112 27.18 -14.16 -39.47
C LEU A 112 26.56 -14.28 -40.87
N VAL A 113 27.32 -14.98 -41.70
CA VAL A 113 27.11 -15.31 -43.11
C VAL A 113 26.06 -16.42 -43.19
N PHE A 114 25.08 -16.27 -44.08
CA PHE A 114 24.38 -17.40 -44.71
C PHE A 114 24.50 -17.24 -46.22
#